data_AF-A0AAJ2NT30-F1
#
_entry.id   AF-A0AAJ2NT30-F1
#
_cell.length_a   1.000
_cell.length_b   1.000
_cell.length_c   1.000
_cell.angle_alpha   90.00
_cell.angle_beta   90.00
_cell.angle_gamma   90.00
#
_symmetry.space_group_name_H-M   'P 1'
#
loop_
_entity.id
_entity.type
_entity.pdbx_description
1 polymer ?
#
loop_
_entity_poly.entity_id
_entity_poly.type
_entity_poly.pdbx_seq_one_letter_code
_entity_poly.pdbx_strand_id
1 'polypeptide(L)' 'MAKIIAINAGSSSLKFQLFEMPNEEVITKGLIERIGLNDSIFT' A
#
# COMPACT_ATOMS: atom_id res chain seq x y z
N MET A 1 -12.18 -15.82 -6.94
CA MET A 1 -10.93 -15.41 -6.28
C MET A 1 -10.91 -13.91 -6.25
N ALA A 2 -10.95 -13.31 -5.05
CA ALA A 2 -11.13 -11.88 -4.86
C ALA A 2 -9.80 -11.25 -4.49
N LYS A 3 -9.42 -10.20 -5.24
CA LYS A 3 -8.28 -9.37 -4.90
C LYS A 3 -8.77 -8.18 -4.09
N ILE A 4 -8.28 -8.07 -2.85
CA ILE A 4 -8.66 -6.99 -1.93
C ILE A 4 -7.44 -6.14 -1.65
N ILE A 5 -7.55 -4.83 -1.84
CA ILE A 5 -6.50 -3.88 -1.45
C ILE A 5 -6.87 -3.21 -0.12
N ALA A 6 -6.01 -3.35 0.88
CA ALA A 6 -6.09 -2.57 2.10
C ALA A 6 -5.22 -1.33 1.96
N ILE A 7 -5.78 -0.16 2.26
CA ILE A 7 -5.10 1.12 2.18
C ILE A 7 -5.16 1.82 3.54
N ASN A 8 -4.00 2.26 4.02
CA ASN A 8 -3.88 3.22 5.11
C ASN A 8 -3.28 4.51 4.56
N ALA A 9 -4.07 5.57 4.53
CA ALA A 9 -3.69 6.88 4.00
C ALA A 9 -3.50 7.88 5.16
N GLY A 10 -2.27 8.36 5.31
CA GLY A 10 -1.94 9.53 6.10
C GLY A 10 -1.95 10.80 5.24
N SER A 11 -1.73 11.97 5.86
CA SER A 11 -1.73 13.26 5.15
C SER A 11 -0.63 13.39 4.08
N SER A 12 0.50 12.71 4.25
CA SER A 12 1.63 12.68 3.30
C SER A 12 2.22 11.28 3.09
N SER A 13 1.46 10.24 3.44
CA SER A 13 1.89 8.84 3.32
C SER A 13 0.77 7.92 2.84
N LEU A 14 1.11 6.87 2.10
CA LEU A 14 0.17 5.84 1.67
C LEU A 14 0.81 4.45 1.84
N LYS A 15 0.27 3.65 2.75
CA LYS A 15 0.64 2.25 2.92
C LYS A 15 -0.45 1.37 2.31
N PHE A 16 -0.07 0.40 1.50
CA PHE A 16 -1.03 -0.51 0.87
C PHE A 16 -0.54 -1.96 0.89
N GLN A 17 -1.49 -2.88 0.90
CA GLN A 17 -1.26 -4.31 0.69
C GLN A 17 -2.38 -4.88 -0.19
N LEU A 18 -2.00 -5.70 -1.17
CA LEU A 18 -2.94 -6.43 -2.02
C LEU A 18 -2.97 -7.90 -1.56
N PHE A 19 -4.17 -8.38 -1.24
CA PHE A 19 -4.42 -9.73 -0.79
C PHE A 19 -5.16 -10.54 -1.85
N GLU A 20 -4.79 -11.81 -2.00
CA GLU A 20 -5.64 -12.84 -2.63
C GLU A 20 -6.48 -13.52 -1.52
N MET A 21 -7.80 -13.34 -1.58
CA MET A 21 -8.74 -13.86 -0.58
C MET A 21 -9.48 -15.10 -1.10
N PRO A 22 -9.78 -16.08 -0.23
CA PRO A 22 -9.72 -16.03 1.24
C PRO A 22 -8.39 -16.48 1.86
N ASN A 23 -7.38 -16.82 1.06
CA ASN A 23 -6.10 -17.36 1.56
C ASN A 23 -5.24 -16.33 2.31
N GLU A 24 -5.65 -15.05 2.33
CA GLU A 24 -4.92 -13.94 2.94
C GLU A 24 -3.48 -13.79 2.41
N GLU A 25 -3.23 -14.27 1.19
CA GLU A 25 -1.90 -14.21 0.58
C GLU A 25 -1.59 -12.78 0.13
N VAL A 26 -0.48 -12.21 0.60
CA VAL A 26 -0.02 -10.90 0.17
C VAL A 26 0.67 -11.02 -1.18
N ILE A 27 0.00 -10.54 -2.23
CA ILE A 27 0.55 -10.47 -3.58
C ILE A 27 1.62 -9.38 -3.66
N THR A 28 1.32 -8.21 -3.07
CA THR A 28 2.25 -7.09 -3.02
C THR A 28 1.91 -6.16 -1.87
N LYS A 29 2.89 -5.36 -1.46
CA LYS A 29 2.74 -4.29 -0.50
C LYS A 29 3.63 -3.13 -0.92
N GLY A 30 3.26 -1.94 -0.49
CA GLY A 30 4.11 -0.78 -0.66
C GLY A 30 3.81 0.30 0.35
N LEU A 31 4.77 1.21 0.45
CA LEU A 31 4.74 2.39 1.27
C LEU A 31 5.27 3.56 0.45
N ILE A 32 4.45 4.61 0.41
CA ILE A 32 4.83 5.90 -0.13
C ILE A 32 4.89 6.87 1.04
N GLU A 33 6.01 7.59 1.16
CA GLU A 33 6.19 8.62 2.18
C GLU A 33 6.60 9.94 1.54
N ARG A 34 6.40 11.04 2.27
CA ARG A 34 6.79 12.39 1.84
C ARG A 34 6.14 12.78 0.50
N ILE A 35 4.88 12.39 0.30
CA ILE A 35 4.11 12.73 -0.89
C ILE A 35 4.05 14.26 -1.03
N GLY A 36 4.43 14.77 -2.20
CA GLY A 36 4.47 16.20 -2.48
C GLY A 36 5.80 16.90 -2.13
N LEU A 37 6.80 16.16 -1.64
CA LEU A 37 8.16 16.65 -1.43
C LEU A 37 9.11 16.09 -2.50
N ASN A 38 10.23 16.78 -2.75
CA ASN A 38 11.24 16.35 -3.73
C ASN A 38 11.95 15.04 -3.34
N ASP A 39 11.92 14.71 -2.04
CA ASP A 39 12.53 13.52 -1.45
C ASP A 39 11.48 12.44 -1.11
N SER A 40 10.42 12.33 -1.92
CA SER A 40 9.42 11.28 -1.79
C SER A 40 10.04 9.88 -1.83
N ILE A 41 9.61 8.98 -0.94
CA ILE A 41 10.16 7.63 -0.79
C ILE A 41 9.11 6.62 -1.23
N PHE A 42 9.54 5.64 -2.04
CA PHE A 42 8.71 4.50 -2.48
C PHE A 42 9.44 3.21 -2.11
N THR A 43 8.77 2.36 -1.33
CA THR A 43 9.30 1.07 -0.84
C THR A 43 8.24 -0.01 -0.84
#